data_AF-A0A1V5WY49-F1
#
_entry.id   AF-A0A1V5WY49-F1
#
_cell.length_a   1.000
_cell.length_b   1.000
_cell.length_c   1.000
_cell.angle_alpha   90.00
_cell.angle_beta   90.00
_cell.angle_gamma   90.00
#
_symmetry.space_group_name_H-M   'P 1'
#
loop_
_entity.id
_entity.type
_entity.pdbx_description
1 polymer ?
#
loop_
_entity_poly.entity_id
_entity_poly.type
_entity_poly.pdbx_seq_one_letter_code
_entity_poly.pdbx_strand_id
1 'polypeptide(L)'
;MGQVDQRLEQLHHSLQAEIASMLQRHEARVRGYDAVDLDLGRGTIIFSNNNNTLWTGRVELIGTFLPDTNAWRWWWFGADRPLTRSPLNAVFAAGQSHGIRTLTSAQPAIRGKHEAVQLANLCAALAKSQGVHVVQNADRMTFYGLFNLRSSVIVAGREPSPPPPEPDSSVVHHDSLITVGEPLSPIITTRQPIMSMPPPAYGPLPPVRPPPQKTPISEPTSVPSASDNEVRPPQRALVMPLAKVASTAVITHLPSGFQQALITLDLHVQQGTKARFFVVITALDTEGNLVAVPTPHDLMEAAKDLILEDARQGNGRWRRLTVRLTNRPMGISVHVEVVA
;
A
#
# COMPACT_ATOMS: atom_id res chain seq x y z
N MET A 1 -21.38 24.23 -10.52
CA MET A 1 -20.95 23.77 -9.18
C MET A 1 -21.84 22.58 -8.80
N GLY A 2 -21.34 21.36 -8.97
CA GLY A 2 -22.16 20.16 -8.88
C GLY A 2 -22.34 19.71 -7.42
N GLN A 3 -23.50 19.14 -7.13
CA GLN A 3 -23.91 18.51 -5.85
C GLN A 3 -22.91 17.48 -5.27
N VAL A 4 -21.91 17.09 -6.08
CA VAL A 4 -20.87 16.09 -5.79
C VAL A 4 -19.78 16.62 -4.85
N ASP A 5 -19.35 17.88 -4.99
CA ASP A 5 -18.33 18.49 -4.11
C ASP A 5 -18.93 18.75 -2.71
N GLN A 6 -20.22 19.10 -2.65
CA GLN A 6 -20.91 19.45 -1.41
C GLN A 6 -20.96 18.30 -0.38
N ARG A 7 -21.08 17.05 -0.82
CA ARG A 7 -21.09 15.89 0.09
C ARG A 7 -19.71 15.58 0.67
N LEU A 8 -18.66 15.77 -0.13
CA LEU A 8 -17.29 15.65 0.35
C LEU A 8 -16.99 16.74 1.39
N GLU A 9 -17.40 17.98 1.11
CA GLU A 9 -17.27 19.10 2.02
C GLU A 9 -18.04 18.87 3.33
N GLN A 10 -19.27 18.37 3.26
CA GLN A 10 -20.06 18.01 4.44
C GLN A 10 -19.40 16.91 5.27
N LEU A 11 -18.88 15.86 4.62
CA LEU A 11 -18.16 14.80 5.32
C LEU A 11 -16.89 15.34 5.98
N HIS A 12 -16.12 16.16 5.28
CA HIS A 12 -14.93 16.82 5.81
C HIS A 12 -15.27 17.71 7.01
N HIS A 13 -16.34 18.50 6.93
CA HIS A 13 -16.80 19.33 8.03
C HIS A 13 -17.23 18.49 9.24
N SER A 14 -17.94 17.39 9.03
CA SER A 14 -18.36 16.49 10.12
C SER A 14 -17.20 15.83 10.85
N LEU A 15 -16.09 15.57 10.15
CA LEU A 15 -14.89 14.93 10.69
C LEU A 15 -13.80 15.94 11.09
N GLN A 16 -14.05 17.24 10.96
CA GLN A 16 -13.03 18.27 11.14
C GLN A 16 -12.41 18.24 12.55
N ALA A 17 -13.23 18.06 13.59
CA ALA A 17 -12.75 17.94 14.97
C ALA A 17 -11.93 16.65 15.19
N GLU A 18 -12.35 15.54 14.59
CA GLU A 18 -11.62 14.26 14.67
C GLU A 18 -10.27 14.36 13.95
N ILE A 19 -10.23 14.97 12.76
CA ILE A 19 -9.00 15.23 12.00
C ILE A 19 -8.04 16.09 12.82
N ALA A 20 -8.53 17.19 13.38
CA ALA A 20 -7.71 18.08 14.20
C ALA A 20 -7.13 17.34 15.42
N SER A 21 -7.97 16.59 16.13
CA SER A 21 -7.54 15.79 17.29
C SER A 21 -6.53 14.69 16.93
N MET A 22 -6.71 14.01 15.79
CA MET A 22 -5.77 13.02 15.27
C MET A 22 -4.41 13.65 15.01
N LEU A 23 -4.37 14.74 14.23
CA LEU A 23 -3.13 15.43 13.88
C LEU A 23 -2.42 15.98 15.11
N GLN A 24 -3.15 16.64 16.01
CA GLN A 24 -2.59 17.21 17.24
C GLN A 24 -2.01 16.14 18.16
N ARG A 25 -2.67 14.99 18.31
CA ARG A 25 -2.15 13.87 19.12
C ARG A 25 -0.87 13.30 18.52
N HIS A 26 -0.79 13.17 17.20
CA HIS A 26 0.43 12.70 16.55
C HIS A 26 1.57 13.70 16.69
N GLU A 27 1.31 14.97 16.41
CA GLU A 27 2.28 16.05 16.56
C GLU A 27 2.85 16.12 17.98
N ALA A 28 1.99 16.01 19.01
CA ALA A 28 2.42 15.96 20.40
C ALA A 28 3.29 14.72 20.69
N ARG A 29 2.97 13.56 20.10
CA ARG A 29 3.68 12.30 20.33
C ARG A 29 5.10 12.31 19.77
N VAL A 30 5.30 12.90 18.59
CA VAL A 30 6.61 12.97 17.93
C VAL A 30 7.31 14.30 18.17
N ARG A 31 6.78 15.16 19.04
CA ARG A 31 7.30 16.51 19.28
C ARG A 31 8.81 16.49 19.55
N GLY A 32 9.55 17.31 18.82
CA GLY A 32 11.00 17.43 18.96
C GLY A 32 11.80 16.32 18.27
N TYR A 33 11.20 15.54 17.37
CA TYR A 33 11.96 14.64 16.49
C TYR A 33 13.00 15.41 15.66
N ASP A 34 14.17 14.82 15.45
CA ASP A 34 15.23 15.32 14.58
C ASP A 34 15.43 14.46 13.32
N ALA A 35 14.95 13.22 13.35
CA ALA A 35 15.07 12.26 12.27
C ALA A 35 13.78 11.46 12.09
N VAL A 36 13.51 11.14 10.82
CA VAL A 36 12.41 10.27 10.40
C VAL A 36 12.98 9.22 9.47
N ASP A 37 12.88 7.95 9.86
CA ASP A 37 13.25 6.82 9.01
C ASP A 37 11.98 6.16 8.45
N LEU A 38 11.82 6.25 7.13
CA LEU A 38 10.67 5.71 6.39
C LEU A 38 11.12 4.53 5.54
N ASP A 39 10.86 3.31 6.03
CA ASP A 39 11.12 2.08 5.29
C ASP A 39 9.83 1.63 4.59
N LEU A 40 9.71 2.00 3.32
CA LEU A 40 8.57 1.59 2.47
C LEU A 40 8.56 0.08 2.18
N GLY A 41 9.72 -0.58 2.21
CA GLY A 41 9.84 -2.02 1.99
C GLY A 41 9.27 -2.82 3.16
N ARG A 42 9.48 -2.34 4.39
CA ARG A 42 8.87 -2.89 5.61
C ARG A 42 7.50 -2.28 5.93
N GLY A 43 7.15 -1.17 5.28
CA GLY A 43 5.95 -0.41 5.56
C GLY A 43 5.96 0.19 6.97
N THR A 44 7.12 0.63 7.44
CA THR A 44 7.33 1.19 8.78
C THR A 44 7.88 2.60 8.73
N ILE A 45 7.55 3.39 9.76
CA ILE A 45 8.13 4.70 9.99
C ILE A 45 8.58 4.81 11.44
N ILE A 46 9.73 5.43 11.65
CA ILE A 46 10.32 5.68 12.97
C ILE A 46 10.59 7.17 13.07
N PHE A 47 10.09 7.80 14.14
CA PHE A 47 10.46 9.16 14.54
C PHE A 47 11.41 9.05 15.73
N SER A 48 12.54 9.74 15.64
CA SER A 48 13.55 9.74 16.69
C SER A 48 14.03 11.15 17.02
N ASN A 49 14.64 11.27 18.21
CA ASN A 49 15.32 12.47 18.68
C ASN A 49 16.62 12.03 19.38
N ASN A 50 17.78 12.48 18.91
CA ASN A 50 19.09 12.11 19.46
C ASN A 50 19.25 10.59 19.63
N ASN A 51 18.91 9.83 18.58
CA ASN A 51 18.87 8.36 18.54
C ASN A 51 17.87 7.67 19.50
N ASN A 52 17.05 8.42 20.24
CA ASN A 52 15.95 7.86 21.01
C ASN A 52 14.69 7.77 20.14
N THR A 53 14.06 6.60 20.09
CA THR A 53 12.81 6.40 19.35
C THR A 53 11.64 7.05 20.10
N LEU A 54 11.01 8.06 19.49
CA LEU A 54 9.80 8.70 20.01
C LEU A 54 8.56 7.89 19.65
N TRP A 55 8.49 7.40 18.41
CA TRP A 55 7.37 6.60 17.95
C TRP A 55 7.73 5.74 16.74
N THR A 56 7.21 4.53 16.72
CA THR A 56 7.28 3.63 15.56
C THR A 56 5.88 3.22 15.16
N GLY A 57 5.62 3.21 13.86
CA GLY A 57 4.35 2.76 13.33
C GLY A 57 4.46 2.11 11.96
N ARG A 58 3.31 1.64 11.50
CA ARG A 58 3.10 1.16 10.15
C ARG A 58 2.65 2.31 9.27
N VAL A 59 3.12 2.35 8.03
CA VAL A 59 2.68 3.31 7.03
C VAL A 59 1.91 2.62 5.92
N GLU A 60 0.87 3.28 5.41
CA GLU A 60 0.21 2.88 4.17
C GLU A 60 0.02 4.10 3.27
N LEU A 61 0.24 3.93 1.96
CA LEU A 61 0.07 4.99 0.97
C LEU A 61 -1.40 5.41 0.88
N ILE A 62 -1.70 6.71 1.04
CA ILE A 62 -3.02 7.32 0.81
C ILE A 62 -3.10 7.90 -0.61
N GLY A 63 -1.99 8.27 -1.21
CA GLY A 63 -1.99 8.77 -2.58
C GLY A 63 -0.85 9.73 -2.85
N THR A 64 -0.73 10.09 -4.12
CA THR A 64 0.27 11.02 -4.59
C THR A 64 -0.41 12.15 -5.35
N PHE A 65 -0.10 13.38 -4.97
CA PHE A 65 -0.50 14.58 -5.67
C PHE A 65 0.65 15.06 -6.56
N LEU A 66 0.33 15.38 -7.82
CA LEU A 66 1.24 15.94 -8.81
C LEU A 66 0.88 17.43 -8.99
N PRO A 67 1.68 18.37 -8.44
CA PRO A 67 1.38 19.79 -8.48
C PRO A 67 1.29 20.36 -9.89
N ASP A 68 2.12 19.88 -10.82
CA ASP A 68 2.21 20.41 -12.18
C ASP A 68 0.91 20.24 -12.98
N THR A 69 0.18 19.15 -12.71
CA THR A 69 -1.06 18.81 -13.41
C THR A 69 -2.29 18.85 -12.51
N ASN A 70 -2.13 19.23 -11.23
CA ASN A 70 -3.13 19.09 -10.18
C ASN A 70 -3.78 17.69 -10.12
N ALA A 71 -3.02 16.65 -10.46
CA ALA A 71 -3.54 15.30 -10.54
C ALA A 71 -3.36 14.57 -9.21
N TRP A 72 -4.38 13.79 -8.82
CA TRP A 72 -4.30 12.89 -7.68
C TRP A 72 -4.30 11.45 -8.14
N ARG A 73 -3.32 10.68 -7.66
CA ARG A 73 -3.19 9.25 -7.89
C ARG A 73 -3.41 8.48 -6.61
N TRP A 74 -4.43 7.63 -6.60
CA TRP A 74 -4.76 6.77 -5.47
C TRP A 74 -3.75 5.63 -5.28
N TRP A 75 -3.68 5.11 -4.05
CA TRP A 75 -2.88 3.91 -3.73
C TRP A 75 -3.38 2.65 -4.42
N TRP A 76 -4.70 2.56 -4.66
CA TRP A 76 -5.34 1.42 -5.32
C TRP A 76 -5.28 1.53 -6.85
N PHE A 77 -4.92 2.70 -7.39
CA PHE A 77 -4.86 2.90 -8.83
C PHE A 77 -3.55 2.31 -9.40
N GLY A 78 -3.68 1.17 -10.08
CA GLY A 78 -2.57 0.39 -10.63
C GLY A 78 -1.94 -0.61 -9.65
N ALA A 79 -2.63 -0.98 -8.57
CA ALA A 79 -2.18 -2.04 -7.67
C ALA A 79 -2.65 -3.42 -8.16
N ASP A 80 -1.71 -4.32 -8.51
CA ASP A 80 -2.00 -5.68 -9.02
C ASP A 80 -2.70 -6.61 -8.01
N ARG A 81 -2.79 -6.21 -6.74
CA ARG A 81 -3.59 -6.89 -5.74
C ARG A 81 -4.33 -5.88 -4.88
N PRO A 82 -5.65 -6.00 -4.70
CA PRO A 82 -6.31 -5.28 -3.63
C PRO A 82 -5.68 -5.74 -2.31
N LEU A 83 -5.14 -4.80 -1.53
CA LEU A 83 -4.75 -5.06 -0.15
C LEU A 83 -6.02 -5.48 0.59
N THR A 84 -6.27 -6.79 0.65
CA THR A 84 -7.52 -7.39 1.14
C THR A 84 -7.77 -7.08 2.63
N ARG A 85 -6.80 -6.44 3.30
CA ARG A 85 -6.85 -5.99 4.70
C ARG A 85 -6.25 -4.59 4.94
N SER A 86 -6.30 -3.68 3.96
CA SER A 86 -5.91 -2.28 4.22
C SER A 86 -7.00 -1.55 5.00
N PRO A 87 -6.67 -0.81 6.08
CA PRO A 87 -7.59 0.13 6.73
C PRO A 87 -8.13 1.20 5.76
N LEU A 88 -7.39 1.51 4.69
CA LEU A 88 -7.79 2.48 3.68
C LEU A 88 -8.97 2.00 2.83
N ASN A 89 -9.34 0.71 2.88
CA ASN A 89 -10.60 0.22 2.30
C ASN A 89 -11.83 0.95 2.88
N ALA A 90 -11.73 1.46 4.11
CA ALA A 90 -12.77 2.29 4.73
C ALA A 90 -13.05 3.58 3.93
N VAL A 91 -12.05 4.14 3.25
CA VAL A 91 -12.21 5.35 2.42
C VAL A 91 -13.10 5.06 1.21
N PHE A 92 -12.83 3.97 0.50
CA PHE A 92 -13.65 3.56 -0.64
C PHE A 92 -15.07 3.20 -0.19
N ALA A 93 -15.21 2.49 0.93
CA ALA A 93 -16.52 2.17 1.52
C ALA A 93 -17.32 3.44 1.89
N ALA A 94 -16.67 4.45 2.50
CA ALA A 94 -17.30 5.73 2.80
C ALA A 94 -17.72 6.45 1.51
N GLY A 95 -16.87 6.43 0.48
CA GLY A 95 -17.19 6.97 -0.84
C GLY A 95 -18.45 6.36 -1.46
N GLN A 96 -18.60 5.04 -1.37
CA GLN A 96 -19.80 4.33 -1.83
C GLN A 96 -21.04 4.67 -0.99
N SER A 97 -20.94 4.56 0.35
CA SER A 97 -22.07 4.76 1.26
C SER A 97 -22.63 6.19 1.21
N HIS A 98 -21.78 7.19 1.05
CA HIS A 98 -22.19 8.60 0.98
C HIS A 98 -22.38 9.11 -0.47
N GLY A 99 -22.14 8.25 -1.47
CA GLY A 99 -22.21 8.64 -2.88
C GLY A 99 -21.24 9.76 -3.26
N ILE A 100 -20.03 9.74 -2.71
CA ILE A 100 -18.97 10.73 -2.95
C ILE A 100 -18.05 10.20 -4.05
N ARG A 101 -18.19 10.76 -5.26
CA ARG A 101 -17.40 10.35 -6.43
C ARG A 101 -15.91 10.62 -6.27
N THR A 102 -15.51 11.68 -5.57
CA THR A 102 -14.09 11.98 -5.35
C THR A 102 -13.36 10.81 -4.70
N LEU A 103 -13.98 10.11 -3.75
CA LEU A 103 -13.37 8.98 -3.02
C LEU A 103 -13.39 7.65 -3.79
N THR A 104 -14.17 7.55 -4.87
CA THR A 104 -14.35 6.32 -5.66
C THR A 104 -13.84 6.43 -7.09
N SER A 105 -13.62 7.65 -7.59
CA SER A 105 -13.09 7.92 -8.93
C SER A 105 -11.61 7.58 -8.99
N ALA A 106 -11.19 6.92 -10.08
CA ALA A 106 -9.79 6.65 -10.39
C ALA A 106 -8.94 7.92 -10.48
N GLN A 107 -9.53 9.00 -10.98
CA GLN A 107 -8.91 10.31 -11.14
C GLN A 107 -9.87 11.35 -10.57
N PRO A 108 -9.78 11.67 -9.28
CA PRO A 108 -10.57 12.74 -8.70
C PRO A 108 -10.03 14.09 -9.18
N ALA A 109 -10.93 15.02 -9.45
CA ALA A 109 -10.56 16.41 -9.71
C ALA A 109 -10.09 17.04 -8.39
N ILE A 110 -8.86 17.54 -8.36
CA ILE A 110 -8.29 18.31 -7.25
C ILE A 110 -7.77 19.63 -7.84
N ARG A 111 -7.99 20.75 -7.14
CA ARG A 111 -7.68 22.10 -7.63
C ARG A 111 -6.31 22.62 -7.16
N GLY A 112 -5.64 21.89 -6.27
CA GLY A 112 -4.31 22.25 -5.81
C GLY A 112 -3.87 21.53 -4.55
N LYS A 113 -2.69 21.94 -4.05
CA LYS A 113 -2.04 21.38 -2.86
C LYS A 113 -2.93 21.39 -1.61
N HIS A 114 -3.69 22.46 -1.38
CA HIS A 114 -4.53 22.57 -0.19
C HIS A 114 -5.60 21.49 -0.14
N GLU A 115 -6.29 21.26 -1.26
CA GLU A 115 -7.34 20.25 -1.37
C GLU A 115 -6.77 18.83 -1.32
N ALA A 116 -5.56 18.61 -1.87
CA ALA A 116 -4.84 17.35 -1.70
C ALA A 116 -4.53 17.02 -0.23
N VAL A 117 -4.12 18.02 0.56
CA VAL A 117 -3.89 17.86 2.01
C VAL A 117 -5.19 17.56 2.75
N GLN A 118 -6.27 18.29 2.45
CA GLN A 118 -7.59 18.04 3.04
C GLN A 118 -8.10 16.63 2.72
N LEU A 119 -7.96 16.21 1.47
CA LEU A 119 -8.34 14.87 1.03
C LEU A 119 -7.54 13.80 1.76
N ALA A 120 -6.22 13.97 1.87
CA ALA A 120 -5.35 13.02 2.58
C ALA A 120 -5.74 12.90 4.07
N ASN A 121 -5.96 14.03 4.73
CA ASN A 121 -6.38 14.08 6.14
C ASN A 121 -7.74 13.43 6.36
N LEU A 122 -8.70 13.67 5.46
CA LEU A 122 -10.00 13.02 5.47
C LEU A 122 -9.86 11.49 5.34
N CYS A 123 -9.07 11.03 4.37
CA CYS A 123 -8.81 9.61 4.15
C CYS A 123 -8.19 8.95 5.40
N ALA A 124 -7.23 9.64 6.02
CA ALA A 124 -6.57 9.19 7.23
C ALA A 124 -7.54 9.07 8.42
N ALA A 125 -8.46 10.03 8.59
CA ALA A 125 -9.50 9.96 9.63
C ALA A 125 -10.49 8.82 9.37
N LEU A 126 -10.97 8.67 8.13
CA LEU A 126 -11.85 7.57 7.74
C LEU A 126 -11.22 6.19 7.98
N ALA A 127 -9.92 6.07 7.73
CA ALA A 127 -9.16 4.84 7.97
C ALA A 127 -8.75 4.65 9.44
N LYS A 128 -9.12 5.57 10.35
CA LYS A 128 -8.72 5.56 11.77
C LYS A 128 -7.20 5.51 11.98
N SER A 129 -6.48 6.24 11.14
CA SER A 129 -5.04 6.42 11.29
C SER A 129 -4.73 7.25 12.55
N GLN A 130 -3.48 7.24 12.97
CA GLN A 130 -2.93 8.07 14.04
C GLN A 130 -2.51 9.45 13.53
N GLY A 131 -2.26 9.62 12.23
CA GLY A 131 -1.75 10.86 11.64
C GLY A 131 -1.41 10.67 10.16
N VAL A 132 -0.90 11.74 9.54
CA VAL A 132 -0.46 11.74 8.14
C VAL A 132 1.00 12.15 8.08
N HIS A 133 1.81 11.36 7.36
CA HIS A 133 3.16 11.74 6.99
C HIS A 133 3.20 12.11 5.51
N VAL A 134 3.88 13.20 5.19
CA VAL A 134 3.97 13.72 3.81
C VAL A 134 5.43 13.75 3.40
N VAL A 135 5.74 13.06 2.31
CA VAL A 135 7.02 13.17 1.63
C VAL A 135 6.83 14.14 0.47
N GLN A 136 7.42 15.33 0.57
CA GLN A 136 7.35 16.35 -0.47
C GLN A 136 8.64 16.36 -1.28
N ASN A 137 8.52 16.11 -2.58
CA ASN A 137 9.57 16.30 -3.58
C ASN A 137 9.23 17.52 -4.46
N ALA A 138 10.13 17.90 -5.36
CA ALA A 138 9.91 19.01 -6.28
C ALA A 138 8.69 18.80 -7.21
N ASP A 139 8.44 17.56 -7.61
CA ASP A 139 7.46 17.16 -8.64
C ASP A 139 6.21 16.47 -8.07
N ARG A 140 6.22 16.08 -6.79
CA ARG A 140 5.12 15.34 -6.17
C ARG A 140 5.04 15.48 -4.66
N MET A 141 3.85 15.28 -4.14
CA MET A 141 3.59 15.10 -2.71
C MET A 141 2.97 13.74 -2.48
N THR A 142 3.65 12.89 -1.71
CA THR A 142 3.16 11.55 -1.38
C THR A 142 2.69 11.51 0.07
N PHE A 143 1.44 11.10 0.27
CA PHE A 143 0.76 11.10 1.55
C PHE A 143 0.65 9.67 2.09
N TYR A 144 1.05 9.48 3.34
CA TYR A 144 0.99 8.19 4.04
C TYR A 144 0.14 8.30 5.30
N GLY A 145 -0.76 7.35 5.48
CA GLY A 145 -1.50 7.16 6.73
C GLY A 145 -0.64 6.41 7.74
N LEU A 146 -0.65 6.88 8.97
CA LEU A 146 0.15 6.32 10.06
C LEU A 146 -0.71 5.40 10.93
N PHE A 147 -0.28 4.17 11.16
CA PHE A 147 -1.03 3.18 11.92
C PHE A 147 -0.16 2.60 13.03
N ASN A 148 -0.79 2.19 14.13
CA ASN A 148 -0.06 1.43 15.15
C ASN A 148 0.40 0.10 14.57
N LEU A 149 1.63 -0.31 14.87
CA LEU A 149 2.04 -1.69 14.67
C LEU A 149 1.12 -2.57 15.53
N ARG A 150 0.44 -3.55 14.92
CA ARG A 150 -0.26 -4.56 15.72
C ARG A 150 0.82 -5.29 16.52
N SER A 151 0.63 -5.34 17.84
CA SER A 151 1.54 -6.00 18.78
C SER A 151 1.66 -7.50 18.46
N SER A 152 2.57 -7.84 17.57
CA SER A 152 3.06 -9.20 17.39
C SER A 152 4.49 -9.09 16.86
N VAL A 153 5.42 -8.78 17.77
CA VAL A 153 6.78 -9.31 17.83
C VAL A 153 7.43 -8.79 19.11
N ILE A 154 7.96 -9.76 19.84
CA ILE A 154 8.67 -9.72 21.11
C ILE A 154 9.86 -8.75 21.03
N VAL A 155 9.93 -7.77 21.94
CA VAL A 155 11.22 -7.23 22.38
C VAL A 155 11.66 -8.11 23.53
N ALA A 156 12.70 -8.92 23.28
CA ALA A 156 13.44 -9.57 24.34
C ALA A 156 14.03 -8.47 25.23
N GLY A 157 13.72 -8.51 26.54
CA GLY A 157 14.40 -7.69 27.53
C GLY A 157 13.75 -6.35 27.89
N ARG A 158 12.45 -6.31 28.18
CA ARG A 158 11.91 -5.34 29.15
C ARG A 158 10.61 -5.86 29.75
N GLU A 159 10.66 -6.11 31.05
CA GLU A 159 9.50 -6.41 31.88
C GLU A 159 8.53 -5.22 31.81
N PRO A 160 7.23 -5.43 31.53
CA PRO A 160 6.27 -4.34 31.49
C PRO A 160 6.11 -3.77 32.90
N SER A 161 6.48 -2.50 33.09
CA SER A 161 6.23 -1.79 34.35
C SER A 161 4.73 -1.76 34.64
N PRO A 162 4.31 -1.98 35.90
CA PRO A 162 2.90 -1.91 36.27
C PRO A 162 2.36 -0.48 36.08
N PRO A 163 1.07 -0.32 35.73
CA PRO A 163 0.42 0.98 35.65
C PRO A 163 0.43 1.67 37.04
N PRO A 164 0.46 3.02 37.09
CA PRO A 164 0.44 3.76 38.35
C PRO A 164 -0.87 3.51 39.10
N PRO A 165 -0.85 3.50 40.46
CA PRO A 165 -2.05 3.24 41.25
C PRO A 165 -3.06 4.38 41.08
N GLU A 166 -4.32 4.01 40.84
CA GLU A 166 -5.46 4.94 40.89
C GLU A 166 -5.65 5.46 42.33
N PRO A 167 -6.05 6.73 42.53
CA PRO A 167 -6.28 7.27 43.85
C PRO A 167 -7.53 6.65 44.50
N ASP A 168 -7.35 6.14 45.71
CA ASP A 168 -8.41 5.68 46.61
C ASP A 168 -9.51 6.73 46.77
N SER A 169 -10.76 6.30 46.63
CA SER A 169 -11.93 7.06 47.06
C SER A 169 -12.99 6.11 47.56
N SER A 170 -12.84 5.69 48.81
CA SER A 170 -13.94 5.16 49.63
C SER A 170 -14.06 5.99 50.90
N VAL A 171 -15.01 6.93 50.91
CA VAL A 171 -15.71 7.35 52.13
C VAL A 171 -17.19 7.51 51.79
N VAL A 172 -18.01 6.79 52.55
CA VAL A 172 -19.48 6.66 52.48
C VAL A 172 -20.12 7.60 53.51
N HIS A 173 -21.30 8.18 53.19
CA HIS A 173 -22.53 8.28 54.03
C HIS A 173 -23.52 9.28 53.37
N HIS A 174 -24.74 8.83 52.98
CA HIS A 174 -26.06 9.04 53.64
C HIS A 174 -26.36 10.52 53.96
N ASP A 175 -27.48 11.15 53.57
CA ASP A 175 -28.86 10.71 53.79
C ASP A 175 -29.90 11.65 53.08
N SER A 176 -31.14 11.15 52.96
CA SER A 176 -32.44 11.88 52.94
C SER A 176 -33.10 12.44 51.66
N LEU A 177 -34.40 12.08 51.57
CA LEU A 177 -35.46 12.32 50.58
C LEU A 177 -36.24 13.65 50.77
N ILE A 178 -36.93 14.14 49.72
CA ILE A 178 -38.40 14.39 49.60
C ILE A 178 -38.75 15.43 48.48
N THR A 179 -39.53 14.96 47.48
CA THR A 179 -40.75 15.49 46.78
C THR A 179 -40.91 17.01 46.52
N VAL A 180 -41.40 17.60 45.41
CA VAL A 180 -42.58 17.36 44.53
C VAL A 180 -42.44 18.23 43.25
N GLY A 181 -42.90 17.76 42.08
CA GLY A 181 -43.38 18.66 41.01
C GLY A 181 -43.19 18.21 39.55
N GLU A 182 -44.01 17.28 39.07
CA GLU A 182 -44.33 17.09 37.64
C GLU A 182 -45.69 17.79 37.32
N PRO A 183 -46.18 17.93 36.06
CA PRO A 183 -45.67 17.39 34.77
C PRO A 183 -45.70 18.40 33.59
N LEU A 184 -45.21 17.98 32.42
CA LEU A 184 -45.92 18.01 31.11
C LEU A 184 -45.07 17.24 30.07
N SER A 185 -45.52 16.03 29.72
CA SER A 185 -45.11 15.23 28.53
C SER A 185 -46.14 15.44 27.39
N PRO A 186 -46.00 14.93 26.13
CA PRO A 186 -45.03 13.98 25.55
C PRO A 186 -44.42 14.48 24.21
N ILE A 187 -43.43 13.81 23.58
CA ILE A 187 -43.62 12.79 22.52
C ILE A 187 -42.42 11.83 22.58
N ILE A 188 -42.70 10.58 22.93
CA ILE A 188 -41.77 9.46 22.80
C ILE A 188 -42.15 8.70 21.52
N THR A 189 -41.29 8.75 20.50
CA THR A 189 -41.28 7.73 19.45
C THR A 189 -40.34 6.62 19.89
N THR A 190 -40.96 5.50 20.24
CA THR A 190 -40.39 4.24 20.66
C THR A 190 -39.43 3.69 19.60
N ARG A 191 -38.13 3.62 19.90
CA ARG A 191 -37.20 2.72 19.20
C ARG A 191 -37.48 1.30 19.71
N GLN A 192 -38.01 0.45 18.83
CA GLN A 192 -38.10 -0.99 19.12
C GLN A 192 -36.69 -1.59 19.20
N PRO A 193 -36.44 -2.51 20.15
CA PRO A 193 -35.24 -3.33 20.15
C PRO A 193 -35.31 -4.35 19.00
N ILE A 194 -34.32 -4.33 18.11
CA ILE A 194 -34.12 -5.41 17.14
C ILE A 194 -33.73 -6.65 17.94
N MET A 195 -34.61 -7.65 17.93
CA MET A 195 -34.38 -8.97 18.52
C MET A 195 -33.12 -9.62 17.93
N SER A 196 -32.22 -10.05 18.81
CA SER A 196 -31.10 -10.93 18.46
C SER A 196 -31.64 -12.28 17.98
N MET A 197 -31.43 -12.61 16.71
CA MET A 197 -31.57 -13.98 16.23
C MET A 197 -30.35 -14.80 16.68
N PRO A 198 -30.52 -16.00 17.27
CA PRO A 198 -29.42 -16.95 17.43
C PRO A 198 -28.98 -17.49 16.06
N PRO A 199 -27.68 -17.79 15.86
CA PRO A 199 -27.18 -18.35 14.60
C PRO A 199 -27.76 -19.76 14.36
N PRO A 200 -27.96 -20.18 13.09
CA PRO A 200 -28.41 -21.52 12.77
C PRO A 200 -27.37 -22.56 13.23
N ALA A 201 -27.85 -23.68 13.79
CA ALA A 201 -27.04 -24.80 14.22
C ALA A 201 -26.26 -25.38 13.03
N TYR A 202 -24.93 -25.32 13.07
CA TYR A 202 -24.06 -26.04 12.14
C TYR A 202 -24.20 -27.55 12.41
N GLY A 203 -24.59 -28.30 11.38
CA GLY A 203 -24.49 -29.76 11.38
C GLY A 203 -23.03 -30.23 11.56
N PRO A 204 -22.81 -31.49 11.98
CA PRO A 204 -21.47 -31.99 12.30
C PRO A 204 -20.51 -31.93 11.10
N LEU A 205 -19.29 -31.46 11.36
CA LEU A 205 -18.19 -31.40 10.40
C LEU A 205 -17.82 -32.81 9.89
N PRO A 206 -17.52 -32.99 8.60
CA PRO A 206 -16.99 -34.26 8.10
C PRO A 206 -15.59 -34.56 8.69
N PRO A 207 -15.22 -35.84 8.87
CA PRO A 207 -13.95 -36.20 9.51
C PRO A 207 -12.73 -35.72 8.71
N VAL A 208 -11.77 -35.18 9.44
CA VAL A 208 -10.48 -34.68 8.96
C VAL A 208 -9.69 -35.82 8.30
N ARG A 209 -9.38 -35.70 7.01
CA ARG A 209 -8.39 -36.59 6.37
C ARG A 209 -6.99 -36.21 6.87
N PRO A 210 -6.14 -37.18 7.24
CA PRO A 210 -4.75 -36.90 7.58
C PRO A 210 -3.99 -36.33 6.37
N PRO A 211 -3.00 -35.44 6.59
CA PRO A 211 -2.22 -34.85 5.51
C PRO A 211 -1.42 -35.94 4.76
N PRO A 212 -1.23 -35.81 3.44
CA PRO A 212 -0.40 -36.75 2.69
C PRO A 212 1.04 -36.73 3.19
N GLN A 213 1.61 -37.93 3.38
CA GLN A 213 3.00 -38.14 3.76
C GLN A 213 3.93 -37.48 2.73
N LYS A 214 4.87 -36.66 3.23
CA LYS A 214 5.96 -36.08 2.43
C LYS A 214 6.91 -37.19 2.00
N THR A 215 7.01 -37.43 0.70
CA THR A 215 8.16 -38.11 0.09
C THR A 215 9.44 -37.28 0.26
N PRO A 216 10.64 -37.91 0.28
CA PRO A 216 11.88 -37.24 0.65
C PRO A 216 12.32 -36.20 -0.37
N ILE A 217 12.86 -35.13 0.21
CA ILE A 217 13.42 -33.90 -0.36
C ILE A 217 14.43 -34.19 -1.48
N SER A 218 14.18 -33.66 -2.67
CA SER A 218 15.27 -33.25 -3.57
C SER A 218 15.82 -31.92 -3.06
N GLU A 219 17.14 -31.86 -2.92
CA GLU A 219 17.89 -30.75 -2.34
C GLU A 219 17.48 -29.37 -2.90
N PRO A 220 17.36 -28.33 -2.07
CA PRO A 220 17.19 -26.98 -2.58
C PRO A 220 18.50 -26.52 -3.25
N THR A 221 18.47 -26.34 -4.56
CA THR A 221 19.53 -25.68 -5.35
C THR A 221 19.84 -24.33 -4.70
N SER A 222 21.02 -24.25 -4.09
CA SER A 222 21.57 -23.03 -3.53
C SER A 222 21.89 -22.06 -4.67
N VAL A 223 21.31 -20.86 -4.62
CA VAL A 223 21.77 -19.74 -5.44
C VAL A 223 23.15 -19.36 -4.93
N PRO A 224 24.21 -19.31 -5.75
CA PRO A 224 25.55 -18.97 -5.28
C PRO A 224 25.55 -17.63 -4.55
N SER A 225 26.30 -17.58 -3.44
CA SER A 225 26.54 -16.40 -2.61
C SER A 225 26.95 -15.18 -3.45
N ALA A 226 26.60 -13.99 -2.97
CA ALA A 226 26.85 -12.72 -3.64
C ALA A 226 28.29 -12.62 -4.13
N SER A 227 28.49 -12.70 -5.45
CA SER A 227 29.75 -12.32 -6.07
C SER A 227 29.76 -10.79 -6.20
N ASP A 228 30.75 -10.14 -5.58
CA ASP A 228 31.15 -8.74 -5.79
C ASP A 228 31.73 -8.51 -7.20
N ASN A 229 31.19 -9.19 -8.21
CA ASN A 229 31.62 -9.07 -9.59
C ASN A 229 31.07 -7.76 -10.17
N GLU A 230 31.82 -7.18 -11.12
CA GLU A 230 31.40 -6.00 -11.86
C GLU A 230 30.07 -6.26 -12.58
N VAL A 231 29.12 -5.33 -12.41
CA VAL A 231 27.80 -5.42 -13.05
C VAL A 231 27.94 -5.01 -14.51
N ARG A 232 27.70 -5.95 -15.41
CA ARG A 232 27.64 -5.71 -16.87
C ARG A 232 26.23 -5.97 -17.43
N PRO A 233 25.88 -5.41 -18.59
CA PRO A 233 24.68 -5.82 -19.31
C PRO A 233 24.69 -7.33 -19.64
N PRO A 234 23.56 -8.04 -19.46
CA PRO A 234 23.43 -9.43 -19.91
C PRO A 234 23.73 -9.57 -21.39
N GLN A 235 24.28 -10.72 -21.79
CA GLN A 235 24.58 -10.97 -23.19
C GLN A 235 23.29 -10.96 -24.02
N ARG A 236 23.37 -10.38 -25.23
CA ARG A 236 22.22 -10.27 -26.13
C ARG A 236 21.51 -11.60 -26.36
N ALA A 237 22.26 -12.71 -26.47
CA ALA A 237 21.71 -14.05 -26.63
C ALA A 237 20.77 -14.48 -25.49
N LEU A 238 21.03 -14.06 -24.26
CA LEU A 238 20.18 -14.32 -23.09
C LEU A 238 18.91 -13.44 -23.07
N VAL A 239 19.00 -12.24 -23.65
CA VAL A 239 17.90 -11.27 -23.69
C VAL A 239 16.92 -11.56 -24.83
N MET A 240 17.36 -12.20 -25.92
CA MET A 240 16.53 -12.46 -27.09
C MET A 240 15.26 -13.30 -26.81
N PRO A 241 15.29 -14.37 -26.00
CA PRO A 241 14.08 -15.11 -25.63
C PRO A 241 13.05 -14.23 -24.90
N LEU A 242 13.51 -13.43 -23.92
CA LEU A 242 12.68 -12.47 -23.20
C LEU A 242 12.08 -11.43 -24.17
N ALA A 243 12.90 -10.87 -25.06
CA ALA A 243 12.47 -9.89 -26.06
C ALA A 243 11.44 -10.47 -27.04
N LYS A 244 11.60 -11.74 -27.44
CA LYS A 244 10.66 -12.43 -28.33
C LYS A 244 9.29 -12.59 -27.67
N VAL A 245 9.25 -13.13 -26.45
CA VAL A 245 7.98 -13.31 -25.71
C VAL A 245 7.31 -11.96 -25.45
N ALA A 246 8.07 -10.95 -25.05
CA ALA A 246 7.55 -9.61 -24.84
C ALA A 246 7.01 -8.99 -26.13
N SER A 247 7.70 -9.15 -27.26
CA SER A 247 7.22 -8.64 -28.55
C SER A 247 5.89 -9.28 -28.95
N THR A 248 5.73 -10.60 -28.78
CA THR A 248 4.47 -11.29 -29.03
C THR A 248 3.35 -10.75 -28.12
N ALA A 249 3.64 -10.55 -26.84
CA ALA A 249 2.68 -9.99 -25.88
C ALA A 249 2.22 -8.58 -26.29
N VAL A 250 3.17 -7.72 -26.68
CA VAL A 250 2.86 -6.34 -27.13
C VAL A 250 2.04 -6.36 -28.42
N ILE A 251 2.42 -7.15 -29.42
CA ILE A 251 1.68 -7.26 -30.69
C ILE A 251 0.26 -7.81 -30.47
N THR A 252 0.11 -8.75 -29.53
CA THR A 252 -1.21 -9.34 -29.21
C THR A 252 -2.11 -8.32 -28.52
N HIS A 253 -1.55 -7.50 -27.63
CA HIS A 253 -2.30 -6.49 -26.88
C HIS A 253 -2.57 -5.22 -27.68
N LEU A 254 -1.68 -4.87 -28.61
CA LEU A 254 -1.76 -3.70 -29.49
C LEU A 254 -1.74 -4.15 -30.97
N PRO A 255 -2.87 -4.68 -31.48
CA PRO A 255 -2.95 -5.18 -32.86
C PRO A 255 -2.78 -4.06 -33.90
N SER A 256 -3.11 -2.81 -33.54
CA SER A 256 -2.89 -1.62 -34.38
C SER A 256 -1.41 -1.26 -34.54
N GLY A 257 -0.53 -1.88 -33.75
CA GLY A 257 0.91 -1.64 -33.74
C GLY A 257 1.38 -0.81 -32.54
N PHE A 258 2.70 -0.73 -32.41
CA PHE A 258 3.37 0.04 -31.36
C PHE A 258 4.64 0.68 -31.93
N GLN A 259 5.03 1.84 -31.40
CA GLN A 259 6.26 2.53 -31.78
C GLN A 259 7.46 1.96 -31.00
N GLN A 260 7.28 1.82 -29.69
CA GLN A 260 8.32 1.35 -28.77
C GLN A 260 7.68 0.58 -27.62
N ALA A 261 8.37 -0.41 -27.08
CA ALA A 261 8.03 -1.04 -25.81
C ALA A 261 9.24 -1.08 -24.90
N LEU A 262 8.98 -1.09 -23.60
CA LEU A 262 9.97 -1.11 -22.54
C LEU A 262 9.62 -2.26 -21.60
N ILE A 263 10.58 -3.13 -21.37
CA ILE A 263 10.49 -4.21 -20.39
C ILE A 263 11.38 -3.80 -19.23
N THR A 264 10.81 -3.71 -18.04
CA THR A 264 11.55 -3.40 -16.82
C THR A 264 11.56 -4.65 -15.94
N LEU A 265 12.74 -5.12 -15.62
CA LEU A 265 12.99 -6.28 -14.76
C LEU A 265 13.71 -5.82 -13.50
N ASP A 266 13.01 -5.83 -12.37
CA ASP A 266 13.56 -5.49 -11.06
C ASP A 266 13.92 -6.75 -10.28
N LEU A 267 15.16 -6.85 -9.78
CA LEU A 267 15.67 -7.97 -8.99
C LEU A 267 15.87 -7.55 -7.53
N HIS A 268 15.12 -8.17 -6.64
CA HIS A 268 15.13 -7.92 -5.20
C HIS A 268 15.72 -9.13 -4.48
N VAL A 269 16.98 -9.02 -4.07
CA VAL A 269 17.69 -10.07 -3.34
C VAL A 269 17.96 -9.57 -1.92
N GLN A 270 17.26 -10.11 -0.92
CA GLN A 270 17.55 -9.86 0.49
C GLN A 270 18.37 -11.02 1.07
N GLN A 271 19.42 -10.72 1.83
CA GLN A 271 20.29 -11.72 2.46
C GLN A 271 19.48 -12.76 3.25
N GLY A 272 19.73 -14.05 3.00
CA GLY A 272 19.04 -15.16 3.68
C GLY A 272 17.62 -15.46 3.19
N THR A 273 17.13 -14.77 2.14
CA THR A 273 15.79 -15.00 1.58
C THR A 273 15.83 -15.35 0.09
N LYS A 274 14.73 -15.91 -0.42
CA LYS A 274 14.57 -16.19 -1.85
C LYS A 274 14.57 -14.88 -2.65
N ALA A 275 15.37 -14.82 -3.71
CA ALA A 275 15.35 -13.73 -4.66
C ALA A 275 13.94 -13.57 -5.25
N ARG A 276 13.45 -12.33 -5.28
CA ARG A 276 12.19 -11.96 -5.93
C ARG A 276 12.51 -11.10 -7.13
N PHE A 277 11.78 -11.27 -8.22
CA PHE A 277 11.90 -10.39 -9.37
C PHE A 277 10.53 -9.97 -9.87
N PHE A 278 10.46 -8.81 -10.51
CA PHE A 278 9.25 -8.24 -11.09
C PHE A 278 9.50 -7.88 -12.54
N VAL A 279 8.56 -8.22 -13.44
CA VAL A 279 8.62 -7.89 -14.86
C VAL A 279 7.41 -7.03 -15.23
N VAL A 280 7.66 -5.86 -15.81
CA VAL A 280 6.62 -4.98 -16.34
C VAL A 280 6.90 -4.71 -17.81
N ILE A 281 5.86 -4.72 -18.63
CA ILE A 281 5.92 -4.28 -20.03
C ILE A 281 5.09 -3.01 -20.18
N THR A 282 5.67 -1.98 -20.77
CA THR A 282 4.96 -0.75 -21.16
C THR A 282 5.24 -0.45 -22.61
N ALA A 283 4.20 -0.17 -23.40
CA ALA A 283 4.33 0.13 -24.82
C ALA A 283 3.79 1.52 -25.13
N LEU A 284 4.36 2.17 -26.14
CA LEU A 284 3.83 3.34 -26.81
C LEU A 284 3.05 2.85 -28.02
N ASP A 285 1.75 3.09 -28.04
CA ASP A 285 0.90 2.78 -29.19
C ASP A 285 1.24 3.68 -30.40
N THR A 286 0.58 3.48 -31.53
CA THR A 286 0.78 4.28 -32.73
C THR A 286 0.39 5.76 -32.56
N GLU A 287 -0.45 6.07 -31.58
CA GLU A 287 -0.92 7.42 -31.26
C GLU A 287 -0.01 8.14 -30.25
N GLY A 288 0.97 7.43 -29.68
CA GLY A 288 1.91 7.97 -28.70
C GLY A 288 1.43 7.86 -27.25
N ASN A 289 0.35 7.12 -26.98
CA ASN A 289 -0.11 6.88 -25.63
C ASN A 289 0.69 5.75 -24.97
N LEU A 290 0.98 5.91 -23.67
CA LEU A 290 1.58 4.87 -22.85
C LEU A 290 0.52 3.86 -22.41
N VAL A 291 0.73 2.60 -22.79
CA VAL A 291 -0.14 1.47 -22.47
C VAL A 291 0.64 0.43 -21.68
N ALA A 292 0.09 0.00 -20.55
CA ALA A 292 0.61 -1.14 -19.80
C ALA A 292 0.16 -2.43 -20.48
N VAL A 293 1.12 -3.27 -20.90
CA VAL A 293 0.82 -4.55 -21.53
C VAL A 293 0.80 -5.64 -20.44
N PRO A 294 -0.26 -6.48 -20.36
CA PRO A 294 -0.30 -7.57 -19.39
C PRO A 294 0.92 -8.49 -19.53
N THR A 295 1.59 -8.76 -18.41
CA THR A 295 2.77 -9.64 -18.37
C THR A 295 2.33 -11.10 -18.45
N PRO A 296 2.61 -11.83 -19.55
CA PRO A 296 2.24 -13.24 -19.65
C PRO A 296 3.16 -14.11 -18.79
N HIS A 297 2.68 -15.29 -18.39
CA HIS A 297 3.45 -16.24 -17.59
C HIS A 297 4.77 -16.63 -18.27
N ASP A 298 4.76 -16.86 -19.58
CA ASP A 298 5.96 -17.20 -20.36
C ASP A 298 7.05 -16.12 -20.28
N LEU A 299 6.67 -14.85 -20.09
CA LEU A 299 7.64 -13.77 -19.93
C LEU A 299 8.29 -13.81 -18.55
N MET A 300 7.54 -14.21 -17.52
CA MET A 300 8.07 -14.43 -16.17
C MET A 300 9.06 -15.59 -16.16
N GLU A 301 8.77 -16.67 -16.88
CA GLU A 301 9.68 -17.81 -17.02
C GLU A 301 10.96 -17.43 -17.78
N ALA A 302 10.83 -16.71 -18.92
CA ALA A 302 11.99 -16.22 -19.67
C ALA A 302 12.85 -15.25 -18.85
N ALA A 303 12.25 -14.42 -18.01
CA ALA A 303 12.97 -13.53 -17.09
C ALA A 303 13.72 -14.30 -16.00
N LYS A 304 13.08 -15.32 -15.42
CA LYS A 304 13.71 -16.21 -14.43
C LYS A 304 14.94 -16.90 -15.03
N ASP A 305 14.80 -17.46 -16.22
CA ASP A 305 15.88 -18.18 -16.91
C ASP A 305 17.03 -17.23 -17.24
N LEU A 306 16.73 -16.00 -17.68
CA LEU A 306 17.73 -14.94 -17.90
C LEU A 306 18.50 -14.63 -16.62
N ILE A 307 17.82 -14.41 -15.49
CA ILE A 307 18.45 -14.08 -14.20
C ILE A 307 19.39 -15.20 -13.76
N LEU A 308 18.94 -16.45 -13.83
CA LEU A 308 19.71 -17.61 -13.41
C LEU A 308 20.94 -17.82 -14.30
N GLU A 309 20.76 -17.71 -15.60
CA GLU A 309 21.84 -17.94 -16.57
C GLU A 309 22.86 -16.79 -16.57
N ASP A 310 22.42 -15.54 -16.42
CA ASP A 310 23.31 -14.39 -16.31
C ASP A 310 24.16 -14.44 -15.03
N ALA A 311 23.57 -14.86 -13.91
CA ALA A 311 24.31 -15.15 -12.68
C ALA A 311 25.29 -16.32 -12.84
N ARG A 312 24.90 -17.38 -13.55
CA ARG A 312 25.77 -18.53 -13.87
C ARG A 312 26.99 -18.13 -14.71
N GLN A 313 26.84 -17.12 -15.57
CA GLN A 313 27.92 -16.54 -16.36
C GLN A 313 28.82 -15.56 -15.58
N GLY A 314 28.65 -15.49 -14.25
CA GLY A 314 29.50 -14.69 -13.37
C GLY A 314 29.25 -13.19 -13.44
N ASN A 315 28.09 -12.75 -13.94
CA ASN A 315 27.73 -11.33 -13.93
C ASN A 315 27.52 -10.83 -12.49
N GLY A 316 27.89 -9.57 -12.24
CA GLY A 316 27.53 -8.87 -11.01
C GLY A 316 26.02 -8.80 -10.83
N ARG A 317 25.58 -8.74 -9.56
CA ARG A 317 24.15 -8.67 -9.23
C ARG A 317 23.60 -7.27 -9.53
N TRP A 318 22.88 -7.13 -10.63
CA TRP A 318 22.13 -5.92 -10.95
C TRP A 318 20.79 -5.84 -10.20
N ARG A 319 20.31 -4.62 -9.96
CA ARG A 319 19.00 -4.35 -9.34
C ARG A 319 17.90 -4.18 -10.36
N ARG A 320 18.22 -3.61 -11.53
CA ARG A 320 17.25 -3.37 -12.60
C ARG A 320 17.88 -3.61 -13.97
N LEU A 321 17.15 -4.33 -14.81
CA LEU A 321 17.42 -4.52 -16.23
C LEU A 321 16.28 -3.89 -17.03
N THR A 322 16.61 -3.00 -17.95
CA THR A 322 15.66 -2.35 -18.85
C THR A 322 15.94 -2.82 -20.27
N VAL A 323 14.94 -3.39 -20.93
CA VAL A 323 15.03 -3.86 -22.32
C VAL A 323 14.05 -3.06 -23.17
N ARG A 324 14.58 -2.24 -24.06
CA ARG A 324 13.80 -1.42 -24.99
C ARG A 324 13.66 -2.17 -26.32
N LEU A 325 12.41 -2.34 -26.75
CA LEU A 325 12.02 -2.85 -28.06
C LEU A 325 11.58 -1.68 -28.92
N THR A 326 12.19 -1.46 -30.07
CA THR A 326 11.74 -0.44 -31.04
C THR A 326 11.28 -1.13 -32.30
N ASN A 327 10.06 -0.84 -32.74
CA ASN A 327 9.51 -1.40 -33.95
C ASN A 327 10.13 -0.66 -35.16
N ARG A 328 10.84 -1.38 -36.04
CA ARG A 328 11.43 -0.83 -37.27
C ARG A 328 10.87 -1.56 -38.50
N PRO A 329 10.93 -0.95 -39.70
CA PRO A 329 10.45 -1.58 -40.93
C PRO A 329 11.07 -2.95 -41.25
N MET A 330 12.28 -3.23 -40.75
CA MET A 330 12.98 -4.51 -40.95
C MET A 330 12.90 -5.46 -39.73
N GLY A 331 12.06 -5.15 -38.74
CA GLY A 331 11.88 -5.95 -37.51
C GLY A 331 12.10 -5.16 -36.22
N ILE A 332 12.12 -5.86 -35.09
CA ILE A 332 12.23 -5.25 -33.76
C ILE A 332 13.70 -5.12 -33.36
N SER A 333 14.16 -3.90 -33.08
CA SER A 333 15.48 -3.67 -32.50
C SER A 333 15.42 -3.74 -30.97
N VAL A 334 16.39 -4.41 -30.36
CA VAL A 334 16.48 -4.62 -28.90
C VAL A 334 17.68 -3.85 -28.35
N HIS A 335 17.44 -3.00 -27.35
CA HIS A 335 18.47 -2.27 -26.61
C HIS A 335 18.38 -2.62 -25.12
N VAL A 336 19.51 -2.77 -24.45
CA VAL A 336 19.59 -3.29 -23.08
C VAL A 336 20.37 -2.32 -22.21
N GLU A 337 19.80 -1.96 -21.07
CA GLU A 337 20.41 -1.09 -20.06
C GLU A 337 20.29 -1.75 -18.69
N VAL A 338 21.31 -1.54 -17.84
CA VAL A 338 21.38 -2.16 -16.52
C VAL A 338 21.73 -1.13 -15.46
N VAL A 339 21.11 -1.29 -14.30
CA VAL A 339 21.39 -0.52 -13.08
C VAL A 339 21.81 -1.50 -11.98
N ALA A 340 22.98 -1.23 -11.40
CA ALA A 340 23.55 -1.97 -10.27
C ALA A 340 22.88 -1.63 -8.93
#